data_AF-A0A194VTN6-F1
#
_entry.id   AF-A0A194VTN6-F1
#
_cell.length_a   1.000
_cell.length_b   1.000
_cell.length_c   1.000
_cell.angle_alpha   90.00
_cell.angle_beta   90.00
_cell.angle_gamma   90.00
#
_symmetry.space_group_name_H-M   'P 1'
#
loop_
_entity.id
_entity.type
_entity.pdbx_description
1 polymer ?
#
loop_
_entity_poly.entity_id
_entity_poly.type
_entity_poly.pdbx_seq_one_letter_code
_entity_poly.pdbx_strand_id
1 'polypeptide(L)'
;MHVSSRLVAVILTTTCASTLAIPDSVPDSLPNSKNDILPPTPAAVTDANQAVQQQQQQQQQQQQDASIKILVCGDSITQGVDGQFTWRYRLWEWFHANSEFHNNQANSPSQLPSWPPQSESPSPSLSPSSATITATATNDDENNTYRYPALQYVGPYNGTLPHTSKDNTSAMGSDPFHPQTWGTYHPTVDPAFFPGGGSAHSAVYGRPAWLYIDLVGAQVQAYQPDFVVLHLGFNDIGWWGHRAADLVGTMQRLVFLSRLARGDVAVLIADVSHRVGVAGREDIPSTTAEYNKVIVEKAREWSTEGSPVEVVRVSEAYDCHVESCPAGFDGLHPNSLGDYQIARAYTQVFHERFNFGSGVLEIPSPDTIPGFSSPSRLSSAVNAVSSISYSPTLAIFAGVALLGLVLATVLRPELLRLRRFGKGRYHLLPSR
;
A
#
# COMPACT_ATOMS: atom_id res chain seq x y z
N MET A 1 -7.85 -23.93 -52.04
CA MET A 1 -8.24 -24.88 -50.98
C MET A 1 -8.55 -24.06 -49.74
N HIS A 2 -9.82 -23.71 -49.54
CA HIS A 2 -10.33 -23.05 -48.34
C HIS A 2 -11.07 -24.09 -47.52
N VAL A 3 -10.67 -24.28 -46.26
CA VAL A 3 -11.45 -25.03 -45.28
C VAL A 3 -11.79 -24.07 -44.16
N SER A 4 -13.10 -23.94 -43.95
CA SER A 4 -13.75 -23.11 -42.95
C SER A 4 -13.97 -23.95 -41.71
N SER A 5 -13.47 -23.50 -40.55
CA SER A 5 -13.77 -24.11 -39.25
C SER A 5 -14.39 -23.06 -38.36
N ARG A 6 -15.71 -23.22 -38.15
CA ARG A 6 -16.55 -22.42 -37.25
C ARG A 6 -16.19 -22.76 -35.81
N LEU A 7 -15.88 -21.76 -34.99
CA LEU A 7 -15.85 -21.90 -33.54
C LEU A 7 -17.22 -21.50 -33.00
N VAL A 8 -17.85 -22.42 -32.27
CA VAL A 8 -19.15 -22.24 -31.59
C VAL A 8 -18.90 -21.43 -30.31
N ALA A 9 -19.50 -20.24 -30.22
CA ALA A 9 -19.57 -19.47 -28.99
C ALA A 9 -20.74 -19.99 -28.14
N VAL A 10 -20.44 -20.54 -26.96
CA VAL A 10 -21.44 -20.85 -25.93
C VAL A 10 -21.64 -19.57 -25.13
N ILE A 11 -22.76 -18.88 -25.37
CA ILE A 11 -23.22 -17.75 -24.57
C ILE A 11 -24.14 -18.33 -23.49
N LEU A 12 -23.72 -18.35 -22.23
CA LEU A 12 -24.61 -18.55 -21.10
C LEU A 12 -25.29 -17.20 -20.79
N THR A 13 -26.52 -17.01 -21.26
CA THR A 13 -27.40 -15.94 -20.77
C THR A 13 -28.22 -16.47 -19.59
N THR A 14 -27.87 -16.09 -18.37
CA THR A 14 -28.75 -16.24 -17.20
C THR A 14 -29.77 -15.10 -17.21
N THR A 15 -30.96 -15.36 -17.74
CA THR A 15 -32.12 -14.49 -17.57
C THR A 15 -32.77 -14.76 -16.21
N CYS A 16 -32.59 -13.86 -15.24
CA CYS A 16 -33.47 -13.80 -14.07
C CYS A 16 -34.78 -13.10 -14.49
N ALA A 17 -35.81 -13.88 -14.79
CA ALA A 17 -37.17 -13.37 -14.91
C ALA A 17 -37.85 -13.47 -13.54
N SER A 18 -37.99 -12.34 -12.84
CA SER A 18 -38.88 -12.24 -11.69
C SER A 18 -40.32 -12.15 -12.20
N THR A 19 -41.04 -13.27 -12.22
CA THR A 19 -42.49 -13.28 -12.43
C THR A 19 -43.18 -12.83 -11.15
N LEU A 20 -43.57 -11.55 -11.09
CA LEU A 20 -44.62 -11.06 -10.19
C LEU A 20 -45.95 -11.60 -10.71
N ALA A 21 -46.48 -12.64 -10.06
CA ALA A 21 -47.83 -13.12 -10.30
C ALA A 21 -48.82 -12.22 -9.54
N ILE A 22 -49.61 -11.45 -10.28
CA ILE A 22 -50.82 -10.78 -9.79
C ILE A 22 -51.98 -11.77 -9.95
N PRO A 23 -52.68 -12.19 -8.88
CA PRO A 23 -53.91 -12.94 -9.06
C PRO A 23 -55.10 -11.98 -9.26
N ASP A 24 -55.67 -12.02 -10.46
CA ASP A 24 -57.04 -11.57 -10.73
C ASP A 24 -58.01 -12.59 -10.11
N SER A 25 -58.75 -12.18 -9.09
CA SER A 25 -60.18 -12.50 -8.91
C SER A 25 -60.67 -12.05 -7.52
N VAL A 26 -61.49 -11.00 -7.50
CA VAL A 26 -62.35 -10.66 -6.37
C VAL A 26 -63.70 -11.37 -6.57
N PRO A 27 -64.22 -12.09 -5.56
CA PRO A 27 -65.64 -12.25 -5.38
C PRO A 27 -66.13 -11.43 -4.18
N ASP A 28 -67.06 -10.52 -4.46
CA ASP A 28 -67.92 -9.88 -3.46
C ASP A 28 -68.84 -10.93 -2.81
N SER A 29 -68.73 -11.10 -1.47
CA SER A 29 -69.87 -11.19 -0.52
C SER A 29 -69.46 -11.73 0.87
N LEU A 30 -69.36 -10.82 1.86
CA LEU A 30 -69.69 -10.82 3.31
C LEU A 30 -69.71 -12.14 4.14
N PRO A 31 -69.42 -12.14 5.48
CA PRO A 31 -69.63 -11.03 6.42
C PRO A 31 -68.51 -10.74 7.44
N ASN A 32 -68.60 -9.52 7.98
CA ASN A 32 -67.99 -8.98 9.18
C ASN A 32 -67.55 -10.05 10.23
N SER A 33 -66.25 -10.34 10.30
CA SER A 33 -65.63 -11.08 11.39
C SER A 33 -64.60 -10.18 12.05
N LYS A 34 -64.70 -10.09 13.37
CA LYS A 34 -63.86 -9.31 14.27
C LYS A 34 -62.37 -9.47 13.97
N ASN A 35 -61.62 -8.40 14.23
CA ASN A 35 -60.17 -8.40 14.38
C ASN A 35 -59.74 -9.41 15.45
N ASP A 36 -59.61 -10.68 15.07
CA ASP A 36 -58.90 -11.70 15.83
C ASP A 36 -57.63 -12.05 15.04
N ILE A 37 -56.69 -11.10 14.97
CA ILE A 37 -55.30 -11.46 14.69
C ILE A 37 -54.84 -12.23 15.92
N LEU A 38 -54.96 -13.56 15.85
CA LEU A 38 -54.42 -14.45 16.86
C LEU A 38 -52.94 -14.12 17.05
N PRO A 39 -52.48 -13.87 18.30
CA PRO A 39 -51.07 -13.64 18.55
C PRO A 39 -50.27 -14.83 18.00
N PRO A 40 -49.07 -14.60 17.45
CA PRO A 40 -48.25 -15.68 16.93
C PRO A 40 -48.09 -16.74 18.02
N THR A 41 -48.30 -18.00 17.65
CA THR A 41 -48.17 -19.10 18.60
C THR A 41 -46.77 -19.07 19.21
N PRO A 42 -46.60 -19.47 20.48
CA PRO A 42 -45.29 -19.47 21.13
C PRO A 42 -44.21 -20.20 20.32
N ALA A 43 -44.59 -21.22 19.54
CA ALA A 43 -43.72 -21.93 18.61
C ALA A 43 -43.21 -21.03 17.46
N ALA A 44 -44.10 -20.28 16.79
CA ALA A 44 -43.72 -19.38 15.70
C ALA A 44 -42.80 -18.23 16.16
N VAL A 45 -43.01 -17.72 17.38
CA VAL A 45 -42.10 -16.73 18.00
C VAL A 45 -40.75 -17.34 18.34
N THR A 46 -40.74 -18.58 18.81
CA THR A 46 -39.50 -19.31 19.15
C THR A 46 -38.69 -19.61 17.89
N ASP A 47 -39.32 -20.07 16.81
CA ASP A 47 -38.65 -20.37 15.54
C ASP A 47 -38.07 -19.10 14.88
N ALA A 48 -38.80 -17.97 14.94
CA ALA A 48 -38.32 -16.69 14.45
C ALA A 48 -37.11 -16.18 15.27
N ASN A 49 -37.17 -16.30 16.60
CA ASN A 49 -36.06 -15.90 17.47
C ASN A 49 -34.83 -16.80 17.26
N GLN A 50 -35.02 -18.10 17.02
CA GLN A 50 -33.93 -19.01 16.68
C GLN A 50 -33.32 -18.71 15.31
N ALA A 51 -34.13 -18.35 14.31
CA ALA A 51 -33.64 -17.96 12.99
C ALA A 51 -32.84 -16.64 13.04
N VAL A 52 -33.30 -15.66 13.82
CA VAL A 52 -32.56 -14.40 14.06
C VAL A 52 -31.25 -14.67 14.81
N GLN A 53 -31.26 -15.53 15.82
CA GLN A 53 -30.04 -15.93 16.54
C GLN A 53 -29.06 -16.70 15.64
N GLN A 54 -29.55 -17.57 14.75
CA GLN A 54 -28.71 -18.27 13.78
C GLN A 54 -28.10 -17.32 12.74
N GLN A 55 -28.86 -16.33 12.26
CA GLN A 55 -28.33 -15.30 11.36
C GLN A 55 -27.28 -14.42 12.06
N GLN A 56 -27.53 -14.03 13.31
CA GLN A 56 -26.57 -13.28 14.11
C GLN A 56 -25.30 -14.09 14.39
N GLN A 57 -25.42 -15.38 14.70
CA GLN A 57 -24.28 -16.27 14.87
C GLN A 57 -23.50 -16.48 13.56
N GLN A 58 -24.18 -16.62 12.41
CA GLN A 58 -23.51 -16.73 11.12
C GLN A 58 -22.77 -15.44 10.72
N GLN A 59 -23.36 -14.27 10.99
CA GLN A 59 -22.70 -12.98 10.76
C GLN A 59 -21.49 -12.79 11.69
N GLN A 60 -21.63 -13.15 12.98
CA GLN A 60 -20.51 -13.13 13.93
C GLN A 60 -19.39 -14.11 13.54
N GLN A 61 -19.75 -15.28 12.99
CA GLN A 61 -18.78 -16.28 12.55
C GLN A 61 -18.07 -15.89 11.24
N GLN A 62 -18.75 -15.22 10.30
CA GLN A 62 -18.11 -14.61 9.13
C GLN A 62 -17.17 -13.46 9.51
N GLN A 63 -17.53 -12.68 10.53
CA GLN A 63 -16.68 -11.61 11.04
C GLN A 63 -15.48 -12.15 11.83
N GLN A 64 -15.58 -13.36 12.40
CA GLN A 64 -14.48 -14.07 13.05
C GLN A 64 -13.42 -14.64 12.09
N ASP A 65 -13.71 -14.81 10.80
CA ASP A 65 -12.82 -15.43 9.80
C ASP A 65 -12.40 -14.48 8.66
N ALA A 66 -12.74 -13.19 8.78
CA ALA A 66 -12.44 -12.20 7.74
C ALA A 66 -10.93 -11.90 7.70
N SER A 67 -10.31 -12.16 6.56
CA SER A 67 -8.99 -11.63 6.21
C SER A 67 -9.15 -10.46 5.24
N ILE A 68 -8.36 -9.41 5.43
CA ILE A 68 -8.28 -8.29 4.49
C ILE A 68 -7.24 -8.62 3.44
N LYS A 69 -7.61 -8.53 2.16
CA LYS A 69 -6.70 -8.71 1.05
C LYS A 69 -6.08 -7.39 0.60
N ILE A 70 -4.75 -7.31 0.63
CA ILE A 70 -4.02 -6.14 0.15
C ILE A 70 -3.15 -6.52 -1.05
N LEU A 71 -3.40 -5.88 -2.19
CA LEU A 71 -2.52 -5.92 -3.36
C LEU A 71 -1.58 -4.73 -3.30
N VAL A 72 -0.28 -5.00 -3.12
CA VAL A 72 0.73 -3.93 -3.09
C VAL A 72 1.41 -3.78 -4.45
N CYS A 73 0.99 -2.74 -5.18
CA CYS A 73 1.64 -2.27 -6.41
C CYS A 73 2.74 -1.27 -6.02
N GLY A 74 4.00 -1.69 -6.12
CA GLY A 74 5.13 -0.86 -5.71
C GLY A 74 6.35 -0.98 -6.61
N ASP A 75 7.38 -0.22 -6.25
CA ASP A 75 8.69 -0.26 -6.88
C ASP A 75 9.77 -0.85 -5.96
N SER A 76 11.02 -0.41 -6.10
CA SER A 76 12.16 -0.86 -5.32
C SER A 76 12.03 -0.61 -3.82
N ILE A 77 11.39 0.49 -3.40
CA ILE A 77 11.13 0.79 -1.98
C ILE A 77 10.25 -0.30 -1.35
N THR A 78 9.37 -0.90 -2.15
CA THR A 78 8.41 -1.91 -1.71
C THR A 78 8.88 -3.34 -1.90
N GLN A 79 9.55 -3.62 -3.03
CA GLN A 79 10.05 -4.97 -3.29
C GLN A 79 11.12 -5.36 -2.28
N GLY A 80 12.03 -4.44 -1.95
CA GLY A 80 13.19 -4.71 -1.12
C GLY A 80 14.28 -5.50 -1.87
N VAL A 81 15.37 -5.75 -1.17
CA VAL A 81 16.52 -6.51 -1.67
C VAL A 81 16.77 -7.74 -0.82
N ASP A 82 17.46 -8.71 -1.41
CA ASP A 82 17.76 -10.01 -0.82
C ASP A 82 18.37 -9.91 0.59
N GLY A 83 17.89 -10.76 1.50
CA GLY A 83 18.38 -10.85 2.87
C GLY A 83 18.00 -9.68 3.79
N GLN A 84 17.18 -8.72 3.33
CA GLN A 84 16.72 -7.60 4.16
C GLN A 84 15.27 -7.75 4.62
N PHE A 85 14.91 -6.95 5.63
CA PHE A 85 13.50 -6.76 5.97
C PHE A 85 12.82 -5.90 4.90
N THR A 86 11.49 -5.77 5.01
CA THR A 86 10.72 -4.82 4.23
C THR A 86 9.66 -4.18 5.12
N TRP A 87 9.22 -2.96 4.79
CA TRP A 87 8.09 -2.33 5.46
C TRP A 87 6.81 -3.19 5.39
N ARG A 88 6.66 -4.02 4.34
CA ARG A 88 5.54 -4.96 4.20
C ARG A 88 5.53 -5.98 5.35
N TYR A 89 6.71 -6.44 5.76
CA TYR A 89 6.85 -7.33 6.91
C TYR A 89 6.44 -6.63 8.22
N ARG A 90 6.85 -5.37 8.43
CA ARG A 90 6.48 -4.60 9.64
C ARG A 90 4.97 -4.32 9.70
N LEU A 91 4.35 -4.02 8.56
CA LEU A 91 2.90 -3.88 8.48
C LEU A 91 2.20 -5.22 8.77
N TRP A 92 2.73 -6.34 8.27
CA TRP A 92 2.21 -7.68 8.55
C TRP A 92 2.31 -8.04 10.03
N GLU A 93 3.45 -7.77 10.68
CA GLU A 93 3.63 -7.98 12.13
C GLU A 93 2.59 -7.19 12.93
N TRP A 94 2.34 -5.94 12.55
CA TRP A 94 1.32 -5.11 13.21
C TRP A 94 -0.09 -5.70 13.10
N PHE A 95 -0.50 -6.15 11.90
CA PHE A 95 -1.81 -6.81 11.73
C PHE A 95 -1.88 -8.13 12.51
N HIS A 96 -0.82 -8.92 12.50
CA HIS A 96 -0.76 -10.20 13.21
C HIS A 96 -0.90 -9.99 14.71
N ALA A 97 -0.08 -9.11 15.30
CA ALA A 97 -0.14 -8.81 16.73
C ALA A 97 -1.52 -8.30 17.16
N ASN A 98 -2.17 -7.44 16.35
CA ASN A 98 -3.51 -6.94 16.65
C ASN A 98 -4.60 -8.02 16.49
N SER A 99 -4.45 -8.95 15.56
CA SER A 99 -5.38 -10.08 15.43
C SER A 99 -5.28 -11.08 16.59
N GLU A 100 -4.07 -11.28 17.14
CA GLU A 100 -3.79 -12.21 18.24
C GLU A 100 -4.13 -11.64 19.63
N PHE A 101 -3.87 -10.36 19.88
CA PHE A 101 -4.18 -9.70 21.15
C PHE A 101 -5.66 -9.91 21.55
N HIS A 102 -6.57 -9.81 20.59
CA HIS A 102 -8.00 -10.00 20.83
C HIS A 102 -8.41 -11.47 20.99
N ASN A 103 -7.73 -12.41 20.31
CA ASN A 103 -7.96 -13.84 20.51
C ASN A 103 -7.67 -14.28 21.96
N ASN A 104 -6.66 -13.70 22.58
CA ASN A 104 -6.26 -14.04 23.94
C ASN A 104 -7.15 -13.39 25.02
N GLN A 105 -7.72 -12.21 24.73
CA GLN A 105 -8.73 -11.60 25.61
C GLN A 105 -10.08 -12.32 25.56
N ALA A 106 -10.52 -12.81 24.40
CA ALA A 106 -11.77 -13.57 24.26
C ALA A 106 -11.75 -14.93 25.00
N ASN A 107 -10.56 -15.48 25.27
CA ASN A 107 -10.38 -16.80 25.89
C ASN A 107 -9.98 -16.77 27.38
N SER A 108 -10.00 -15.60 28.03
CA SER A 108 -9.69 -15.48 29.46
C SER A 108 -10.97 -15.23 30.28
N PRO A 109 -11.23 -15.98 31.38
CA PRO A 109 -12.18 -15.51 32.40
C PRO A 109 -11.60 -14.23 32.98
N SER A 110 -12.34 -13.14 32.82
CA SER A 110 -12.02 -11.79 33.29
C SER A 110 -11.31 -11.78 34.66
N GLN A 111 -10.05 -11.35 34.67
CA GLN A 111 -9.38 -10.77 35.83
C GLN A 111 -8.73 -9.45 35.42
N LEU A 112 -9.33 -8.35 35.86
CA LEU A 112 -8.79 -7.00 35.76
C LEU A 112 -7.59 -6.83 36.71
N PRO A 113 -6.52 -6.14 36.29
CA PRO A 113 -5.65 -5.43 37.23
C PRO A 113 -6.31 -4.09 37.59
N SER A 114 -6.47 -3.84 38.89
CA SER A 114 -6.90 -2.58 39.46
C SER A 114 -5.82 -1.49 39.30
N TRP A 115 -6.23 -0.32 38.81
CA TRP A 115 -5.46 0.93 38.91
C TRP A 115 -5.94 1.75 40.14
N PRO A 116 -5.08 2.58 40.76
CA PRO A 116 -5.32 3.17 42.07
C PRO A 116 -6.31 4.34 42.05
N PRO A 117 -6.92 4.69 43.22
CA PRO A 117 -7.91 5.76 43.30
C PRO A 117 -7.27 7.15 43.17
N GLN A 118 -7.95 8.04 42.44
CA GLN A 118 -7.72 9.48 42.48
C GLN A 118 -8.04 10.02 43.88
N SER A 119 -7.18 10.91 44.39
CA SER A 119 -7.43 11.64 45.64
C SER A 119 -8.24 12.90 45.37
N GLU A 120 -9.28 13.10 46.18
CA GLU A 120 -10.11 14.30 46.20
C GLU A 120 -9.38 15.53 46.80
N SER A 121 -9.84 16.70 46.36
CA SER A 121 -9.36 18.06 46.66
C SER A 121 -9.68 18.56 48.08
N PRO A 122 -9.43 19.87 48.35
CA PRO A 122 -10.57 20.69 48.74
C PRO A 122 -10.67 22.07 48.03
N SER A 123 -11.94 22.41 47.74
CA SER A 123 -12.58 23.66 47.27
C SER A 123 -12.37 24.89 48.21
N PRO A 124 -12.79 26.17 47.90
CA PRO A 124 -14.03 26.52 47.16
C PRO A 124 -14.14 27.82 46.32
N SER A 125 -15.32 27.92 45.67
CA SER A 125 -16.07 29.11 45.18
C SER A 125 -15.85 29.49 43.69
N LEU A 126 -16.83 29.69 42.78
CA LEU A 126 -18.28 29.97 42.77
C LEU A 126 -18.96 29.38 41.47
N SER A 127 -20.25 29.04 41.53
CA SER A 127 -21.14 28.59 40.42
C SER A 127 -21.93 29.75 39.77
N PRO A 128 -22.94 29.57 38.85
CA PRO A 128 -23.33 28.45 37.95
C PRO A 128 -23.80 28.86 36.52
N SER A 129 -24.00 27.88 35.59
CA SER A 129 -25.20 27.69 34.71
C SER A 129 -24.92 26.56 33.68
N SER A 130 -25.43 25.34 33.85
CA SER A 130 -26.73 24.76 33.41
C SER A 130 -26.84 24.42 31.91
N ALA A 131 -26.76 23.13 31.55
CA ALA A 131 -27.79 22.39 30.79
C ALA A 131 -27.43 20.90 30.64
N THR A 132 -28.32 20.06 31.16
CA THR A 132 -28.32 18.59 31.09
C THR A 132 -28.97 18.11 29.79
N ILE A 133 -28.38 17.12 29.11
CA ILE A 133 -29.12 16.19 28.25
C ILE A 133 -28.81 14.77 28.74
N THR A 134 -29.84 14.12 29.26
CA THR A 134 -29.83 12.72 29.69
C THR A 134 -30.05 11.84 28.47
N ALA A 135 -29.06 11.02 28.10
CA ALA A 135 -29.28 9.86 27.23
C ALA A 135 -29.34 8.61 28.12
N THR A 136 -30.51 8.00 28.18
CA THR A 136 -30.73 6.66 28.74
C THR A 136 -29.95 5.65 27.92
N ALA A 137 -28.86 5.12 28.48
CA ALA A 137 -28.19 3.94 27.95
C ALA A 137 -29.00 2.69 28.36
N THR A 138 -29.53 1.98 27.38
CA THR A 138 -30.00 0.60 27.54
C THR A 138 -28.76 -0.30 27.61
N ASN A 139 -28.63 -1.03 28.72
CA ASN A 139 -27.53 -1.96 29.02
C ASN A 139 -27.67 -3.26 28.22
N ASP A 140 -27.33 -3.29 26.93
CA ASP A 140 -27.44 -4.52 26.11
C ASP A 140 -26.16 -4.96 25.36
N ASP A 141 -24.97 -4.38 25.57
CA ASP A 141 -23.76 -4.75 24.78
C ASP A 141 -22.47 -5.00 25.60
N GLU A 142 -22.51 -5.83 26.65
CA GLU A 142 -21.30 -6.21 27.41
C GLU A 142 -20.51 -7.40 26.83
N ASN A 143 -20.83 -7.91 25.62
CA ASN A 143 -20.19 -9.13 25.10
C ASN A 143 -19.72 -9.12 23.64
N ASN A 144 -19.55 -7.95 23.01
CA ASN A 144 -19.07 -7.88 21.63
C ASN A 144 -17.55 -7.67 21.58
N THR A 145 -16.78 -8.76 21.68
CA THR A 145 -15.31 -8.73 21.54
C THR A 145 -14.94 -8.52 20.06
N TYR A 146 -14.77 -7.27 19.65
CA TYR A 146 -14.35 -6.94 18.29
C TYR A 146 -12.96 -7.56 18.00
N ARG A 147 -12.86 -8.37 16.93
CA ARG A 147 -11.61 -8.98 16.46
C ARG A 147 -11.12 -8.25 15.23
N TYR A 148 -9.87 -7.78 15.24
CA TYR A 148 -9.27 -7.23 14.04
C TYR A 148 -9.02 -8.33 13.00
N PRO A 149 -9.33 -8.08 11.72
CA PRO A 149 -9.11 -9.05 10.66
C PRO A 149 -7.62 -9.33 10.45
N ALA A 150 -7.29 -10.55 10.03
CA ALA A 150 -5.94 -10.90 9.64
C ALA A 150 -5.56 -10.25 8.29
N LEU A 151 -4.29 -9.93 8.10
CA LEU A 151 -3.79 -9.44 6.81
C LEU A 151 -3.44 -10.61 5.88
N GLN A 152 -4.01 -10.60 4.69
CA GLN A 152 -3.58 -11.43 3.56
C GLN A 152 -3.01 -10.52 2.48
N TYR A 153 -1.69 -10.55 2.26
CA TYR A 153 -1.17 -9.97 1.03
C TYR A 153 -1.53 -10.85 -0.17
N VAL A 154 -1.75 -10.21 -1.31
CA VAL A 154 -2.01 -10.89 -2.58
C VAL A 154 -1.15 -10.28 -3.69
N GLY A 155 -0.88 -11.08 -4.73
CA GLY A 155 -0.11 -10.65 -5.88
C GLY A 155 0.68 -11.80 -6.53
N PRO A 156 1.32 -11.54 -7.67
CA PRO A 156 2.03 -12.56 -8.44
C PRO A 156 3.41 -12.94 -7.88
N TYR A 157 3.96 -12.14 -6.97
CA TYR A 157 5.34 -12.30 -6.49
C TYR A 157 5.38 -12.43 -4.98
N ASN A 158 6.36 -13.18 -4.47
CA ASN A 158 6.54 -13.37 -3.03
C ASN A 158 7.92 -12.93 -2.52
N GLY A 159 8.93 -12.80 -3.38
CA GLY A 159 10.32 -12.55 -2.99
C GLY A 159 10.83 -11.14 -3.31
N THR A 160 12.07 -10.87 -2.92
CA THR A 160 12.74 -9.58 -3.10
C THR A 160 13.58 -9.54 -4.39
N LEU A 161 14.30 -8.45 -4.63
CA LEU A 161 15.34 -8.41 -5.67
C LEU A 161 16.52 -9.30 -5.25
N PRO A 162 16.88 -10.35 -6.00
CA PRO A 162 17.97 -11.27 -5.62
C PRO A 162 19.35 -10.59 -5.66
N HIS A 163 20.28 -11.04 -4.82
CA HIS A 163 21.69 -10.70 -4.98
C HIS A 163 22.26 -11.37 -6.24
N THR A 164 22.45 -10.63 -7.32
CA THR A 164 23.28 -11.09 -8.45
C THR A 164 24.72 -10.63 -8.25
N SER A 165 25.69 -11.53 -8.37
CA SER A 165 27.14 -11.32 -8.15
C SER A 165 27.83 -10.39 -9.17
N LYS A 166 27.09 -9.49 -9.82
CA LYS A 166 27.61 -8.51 -10.76
C LYS A 166 26.92 -7.16 -10.55
N ASP A 167 27.60 -6.28 -9.83
CA ASP A 167 27.65 -4.82 -10.05
C ASP A 167 26.43 -4.15 -10.67
N ASN A 168 25.27 -4.12 -10.00
CA ASN A 168 24.25 -3.08 -10.25
C ASN A 168 23.05 -3.19 -9.28
N THR A 169 23.23 -2.76 -8.03
CA THR A 169 22.13 -2.45 -7.10
C THR A 169 21.58 -1.02 -7.29
N SER A 170 21.86 -0.37 -8.42
CA SER A 170 21.24 0.91 -8.75
C SER A 170 19.87 0.67 -9.38
N ALA A 171 18.91 1.58 -9.15
CA ALA A 171 17.59 1.57 -9.81
C ALA A 171 17.66 1.54 -11.35
N MET A 172 18.80 1.91 -11.94
CA MET A 172 19.08 1.82 -13.38
C MET A 172 19.49 0.42 -13.87
N GLY A 173 19.86 -0.48 -12.96
CA GLY A 173 20.40 -1.80 -13.30
C GLY A 173 19.36 -2.91 -13.42
N SER A 174 18.22 -2.76 -12.74
CA SER A 174 17.11 -3.72 -12.79
C SER A 174 16.21 -3.43 -13.99
N ASP A 175 15.88 -4.44 -14.77
CA ASP A 175 14.93 -4.33 -15.87
C ASP A 175 13.49 -4.52 -15.36
N PRO A 176 12.65 -3.46 -15.30
CA PRO A 176 11.28 -3.57 -14.80
C PRO A 176 10.35 -4.36 -15.73
N PHE A 177 10.76 -4.62 -16.98
CA PHE A 177 10.05 -5.44 -17.96
C PHE A 177 10.37 -6.93 -17.82
N HIS A 178 11.50 -7.28 -17.19
CA HIS A 178 11.90 -8.65 -16.87
C HIS A 178 12.16 -8.78 -15.35
N PRO A 179 11.08 -8.77 -14.55
CA PRO A 179 11.18 -8.61 -13.10
C PRO A 179 11.91 -9.78 -12.44
N GLN A 180 12.86 -9.46 -11.56
CA GLN A 180 13.52 -10.44 -10.70
C GLN A 180 12.93 -10.38 -9.30
N THR A 181 12.19 -11.41 -8.89
CA THR A 181 11.35 -11.39 -7.67
C THR A 181 11.49 -12.65 -6.81
N TRP A 182 12.66 -13.28 -6.84
CA TRP A 182 12.96 -14.54 -6.16
C TRP A 182 14.05 -14.41 -5.08
N GLY A 183 14.44 -13.19 -4.73
CA GLY A 183 15.28 -12.95 -3.56
C GLY A 183 14.56 -13.33 -2.26
N THR A 184 15.35 -13.57 -1.23
CA THR A 184 14.91 -13.92 0.12
C THR A 184 14.71 -12.67 0.98
N TYR A 185 14.07 -12.85 2.13
CA TYR A 185 13.99 -11.84 3.18
C TYR A 185 15.04 -12.09 4.25
N HIS A 186 15.15 -11.16 5.20
CA HIS A 186 16.00 -11.33 6.36
C HIS A 186 15.75 -12.69 7.05
N PRO A 187 16.78 -13.46 7.45
CA PRO A 187 16.63 -14.83 7.99
C PRO A 187 15.75 -14.96 9.24
N THR A 188 15.42 -13.85 9.88
CA THR A 188 14.61 -13.79 11.11
C THR A 188 13.17 -13.33 10.86
N VAL A 189 12.73 -13.17 9.61
CA VAL A 189 11.30 -12.98 9.34
C VAL A 189 10.54 -14.23 9.76
N ASP A 190 9.31 -14.03 10.23
CA ASP A 190 8.44 -15.15 10.60
C ASP A 190 8.20 -16.10 9.40
N PRO A 191 8.31 -17.43 9.57
CA PRO A 191 8.03 -18.39 8.51
C PRO A 191 6.62 -18.31 7.91
N ALA A 192 5.62 -17.81 8.65
CA ALA A 192 4.27 -17.56 8.15
C ALA A 192 4.25 -16.40 7.14
N PHE A 193 5.14 -15.41 7.30
CA PHE A 193 5.34 -14.37 6.30
C PHE A 193 6.05 -14.93 5.06
N PHE A 194 7.26 -15.46 5.24
CA PHE A 194 8.03 -16.08 4.16
C PHE A 194 8.81 -17.28 4.69
N PRO A 195 8.67 -18.47 4.07
CA PRO A 195 8.00 -18.78 2.81
C PRO A 195 6.48 -19.06 2.92
N GLY A 196 5.86 -18.86 4.08
CA GLY A 196 4.48 -19.27 4.40
C GLY A 196 3.35 -18.56 3.65
N GLY A 197 3.66 -17.63 2.75
CA GLY A 197 2.69 -17.00 1.85
C GLY A 197 2.17 -15.64 2.32
N GLY A 198 2.55 -15.20 3.51
CA GLY A 198 2.27 -13.84 4.00
C GLY A 198 3.10 -12.74 3.35
N SER A 199 3.86 -13.01 2.28
CA SER A 199 4.78 -12.05 1.65
C SER A 199 4.39 -11.63 0.23
N ALA A 200 3.20 -12.00 -0.25
CA ALA A 200 2.79 -11.73 -1.62
C ALA A 200 2.75 -10.22 -1.96
N HIS A 201 2.96 -9.86 -3.22
CA HIS A 201 2.92 -8.48 -3.73
C HIS A 201 2.94 -8.43 -5.26
N SER A 202 2.78 -7.24 -5.82
CA SER A 202 3.08 -6.94 -7.23
C SER A 202 4.32 -6.05 -7.42
N ALA A 203 4.99 -5.60 -6.35
CA ALA A 203 6.10 -4.67 -6.46
C ALA A 203 7.32 -5.18 -7.26
N VAL A 204 7.92 -4.29 -8.07
CA VAL A 204 9.07 -4.59 -8.95
C VAL A 204 10.07 -3.43 -8.97
N TYR A 205 11.34 -3.74 -8.75
CA TYR A 205 12.46 -2.81 -8.70
C TYR A 205 12.57 -1.99 -10.00
N GLY A 206 12.76 -0.67 -9.86
CA GLY A 206 12.86 0.26 -10.98
C GLY A 206 11.56 0.51 -11.77
N ARG A 207 10.44 -0.13 -11.40
CA ARG A 207 9.17 0.01 -12.13
C ARG A 207 8.54 1.39 -11.90
N PRO A 208 8.29 2.19 -12.96
CA PRO A 208 7.48 3.40 -12.86
C PRO A 208 5.98 3.08 -12.78
N ALA A 209 5.20 4.04 -12.27
CA ALA A 209 3.75 3.95 -12.11
C ALA A 209 3.03 3.74 -13.45
N TRP A 210 3.50 4.37 -14.54
CA TRP A 210 2.82 4.26 -15.83
C TRP A 210 2.82 2.83 -16.40
N LEU A 211 3.77 1.97 -16.02
CA LEU A 211 3.74 0.55 -16.42
C LEU A 211 2.58 -0.22 -15.78
N TYR A 212 2.04 0.25 -14.66
CA TYR A 212 0.88 -0.39 -14.04
C TYR A 212 -0.44 -0.10 -14.77
N ILE A 213 -0.47 0.85 -15.71
CA ILE A 213 -1.68 1.14 -16.50
C ILE A 213 -2.17 -0.13 -17.22
N ASP A 214 -1.25 -0.95 -17.73
CA ASP A 214 -1.60 -2.19 -18.44
C ASP A 214 -1.73 -3.41 -17.51
N LEU A 215 -1.41 -3.27 -16.21
CA LEU A 215 -1.29 -4.39 -15.28
C LEU A 215 -2.36 -4.38 -14.17
N VAL A 216 -2.67 -3.21 -13.62
CA VAL A 216 -3.41 -3.11 -12.35
C VAL A 216 -4.81 -3.72 -12.45
N GLY A 217 -5.52 -3.50 -13.56
CA GLY A 217 -6.86 -4.07 -13.76
C GLY A 217 -6.85 -5.60 -13.75
N ALA A 218 -5.90 -6.23 -14.45
CA ALA A 218 -5.77 -7.67 -14.50
C ALA A 218 -5.39 -8.25 -13.12
N GLN A 219 -4.53 -7.57 -12.37
CA GLN A 219 -4.14 -7.99 -11.02
C GLN A 219 -5.29 -7.87 -10.03
N VAL A 220 -6.02 -6.74 -10.03
CA VAL A 220 -7.19 -6.57 -9.18
C VAL A 220 -8.24 -7.63 -9.50
N GLN A 221 -8.48 -7.91 -10.78
CA GLN A 221 -9.40 -8.96 -11.20
C GLN A 221 -8.95 -10.36 -10.73
N ALA A 222 -7.66 -10.68 -10.86
CA ALA A 222 -7.13 -11.99 -10.50
C ALA A 222 -7.10 -12.24 -8.99
N TYR A 223 -6.75 -11.22 -8.21
CA TYR A 223 -6.48 -11.37 -6.77
C TYR A 223 -7.62 -10.90 -5.86
N GLN A 224 -8.60 -10.17 -6.42
CA GLN A 224 -9.75 -9.63 -5.69
C GLN A 224 -9.34 -8.96 -4.36
N PRO A 225 -8.43 -7.96 -4.38
CA PRO A 225 -8.01 -7.29 -3.16
C PRO A 225 -9.11 -6.37 -2.62
N ASP A 226 -9.17 -6.19 -1.30
CA ASP A 226 -10.01 -5.17 -0.67
C ASP A 226 -9.31 -3.81 -0.70
N PHE A 227 -7.98 -3.80 -0.66
CA PHE A 227 -7.14 -2.62 -0.80
C PHE A 227 -6.11 -2.79 -1.93
N VAL A 228 -6.02 -1.78 -2.78
CA VAL A 228 -4.89 -1.59 -3.70
C VAL A 228 -3.98 -0.51 -3.12
N VAL A 229 -2.73 -0.86 -2.84
CA VAL A 229 -1.69 0.09 -2.45
C VAL A 229 -0.88 0.48 -3.69
N LEU A 230 -0.84 1.78 -3.99
CA LEU A 230 -0.03 2.39 -5.04
C LEU A 230 1.16 3.10 -4.38
N HIS A 231 2.26 2.36 -4.15
CA HIS A 231 3.52 2.91 -3.63
C HIS A 231 4.53 3.07 -4.77
N LEU A 232 4.24 4.05 -5.64
CA LEU A 232 4.88 4.24 -6.94
C LEU A 232 5.15 5.72 -7.18
N GLY A 233 5.89 6.03 -8.24
CA GLY A 233 6.04 7.39 -8.75
C GLY A 233 7.44 7.99 -8.58
N PHE A 234 8.27 7.43 -7.69
CA PHE A 234 9.65 7.87 -7.58
C PHE A 234 10.40 7.64 -8.89
N ASN A 235 10.27 6.47 -9.50
CA ASN A 235 10.93 6.19 -10.78
C ASN A 235 10.45 7.14 -11.89
N ASP A 236 9.15 7.45 -11.96
CA ASP A 236 8.58 8.36 -12.96
C ASP A 236 9.26 9.74 -12.95
N ILE A 237 9.32 10.36 -11.76
CA ILE A 237 9.97 11.67 -11.56
C ILE A 237 11.48 11.52 -11.71
N GLY A 238 12.03 10.51 -11.04
CA GLY A 238 13.45 10.27 -10.88
C GLY A 238 14.14 9.94 -12.19
N TRP A 239 13.57 9.10 -13.05
CA TRP A 239 14.29 8.50 -14.18
C TRP A 239 13.58 8.64 -15.53
N TRP A 240 12.27 8.95 -15.53
CA TRP A 240 11.47 9.04 -16.77
C TRP A 240 11.07 10.48 -17.11
N GLY A 241 11.52 11.47 -16.34
CA GLY A 241 11.30 12.89 -16.62
C GLY A 241 9.84 13.33 -16.49
N HIS A 242 8.99 12.54 -15.82
CA HIS A 242 7.62 12.93 -15.54
C HIS A 242 7.60 14.10 -14.56
N ARG A 243 6.78 15.09 -14.84
CA ARG A 243 6.48 16.17 -13.89
C ARG A 243 5.35 15.73 -12.95
N ALA A 244 5.10 16.52 -11.92
CA ALA A 244 4.04 16.25 -10.95
C ALA A 244 2.68 16.02 -11.62
N ALA A 245 2.31 16.83 -12.61
CA ALA A 245 1.05 16.70 -13.35
C ALA A 245 0.94 15.36 -14.12
N ASP A 246 2.03 14.90 -14.73
CA ASP A 246 2.05 13.62 -15.47
C ASP A 246 1.83 12.44 -14.51
N LEU A 247 2.47 12.48 -13.34
CA LEU A 247 2.31 11.45 -12.32
C LEU A 247 0.92 11.48 -11.68
N VAL A 248 0.35 12.66 -11.40
CA VAL A 248 -1.04 12.78 -10.94
C VAL A 248 -2.01 12.16 -11.96
N GLY A 249 -1.83 12.44 -13.26
CA GLY A 249 -2.64 11.85 -14.31
C GLY A 249 -2.48 10.33 -14.40
N THR A 250 -1.28 9.82 -14.12
CA THR A 250 -1.01 8.37 -14.03
C THR A 250 -1.76 7.75 -12.85
N MET A 251 -1.66 8.33 -11.66
CA MET A 251 -2.36 7.83 -10.47
C MET A 251 -3.88 7.85 -10.64
N GLN A 252 -4.43 8.88 -11.27
CA GLN A 252 -5.86 8.94 -11.61
C GLN A 252 -6.29 7.73 -12.44
N ARG A 253 -5.49 7.36 -13.46
CA ARG A 253 -5.76 6.19 -14.31
C ARG A 253 -5.69 4.90 -13.50
N LEU A 254 -4.70 4.75 -12.63
CA LEU A 254 -4.57 3.54 -11.80
C LEU A 254 -5.75 3.38 -10.84
N VAL A 255 -6.22 4.45 -10.19
CA VAL A 255 -7.45 4.45 -9.37
C VAL A 255 -8.65 4.02 -10.21
N PHE A 256 -8.84 4.64 -11.39
CA PHE A 256 -9.94 4.32 -12.29
C PHE A 256 -9.92 2.85 -12.73
N LEU A 257 -8.77 2.33 -13.16
CA LEU A 257 -8.62 0.96 -13.65
C LEU A 257 -8.79 -0.07 -12.53
N SER A 258 -8.38 0.26 -11.30
CA SER A 258 -8.60 -0.59 -10.13
C SER A 258 -10.10 -0.75 -9.86
N ARG A 259 -10.85 0.37 -9.86
CA ARG A 259 -12.30 0.38 -9.70
C ARG A 259 -13.05 -0.30 -10.84
N LEU A 260 -12.55 -0.16 -12.06
CA LEU A 260 -13.13 -0.82 -13.22
C LEU A 260 -13.05 -2.35 -13.08
N ALA A 261 -11.98 -2.87 -12.46
CA ALA A 261 -11.83 -4.29 -12.18
C ALA A 261 -12.58 -4.78 -10.94
N ARG A 262 -12.68 -3.94 -9.89
CA ARG A 262 -13.45 -4.20 -8.66
C ARG A 262 -14.04 -2.90 -8.12
N GLY A 263 -15.37 -2.74 -8.20
CA GLY A 263 -16.06 -1.47 -7.95
C GLY A 263 -16.01 -0.96 -6.50
N ASP A 264 -15.77 -1.85 -5.53
CA ASP A 264 -15.73 -1.58 -4.08
C ASP A 264 -14.30 -1.53 -3.50
N VAL A 265 -13.27 -1.56 -4.35
CA VAL A 265 -11.88 -1.61 -3.87
C VAL A 265 -11.46 -0.28 -3.24
N ALA A 266 -10.87 -0.30 -2.05
CA ALA A 266 -10.22 0.88 -1.49
C ALA A 266 -8.83 1.08 -2.13
N VAL A 267 -8.41 2.32 -2.35
CA VAL A 267 -7.10 2.62 -2.94
C VAL A 267 -6.29 3.50 -1.98
N LEU A 268 -5.10 3.04 -1.62
CA LEU A 268 -4.13 3.81 -0.84
C LEU A 268 -3.02 4.29 -1.77
N ILE A 269 -2.82 5.60 -1.86
CA ILE A 269 -1.74 6.20 -2.65
C ILE A 269 -0.65 6.66 -1.69
N ALA A 270 0.54 6.07 -1.75
CA ALA A 270 1.67 6.66 -1.05
C ALA A 270 2.12 7.92 -1.79
N ASP A 271 2.39 8.98 -1.03
CA ASP A 271 3.15 10.09 -1.57
C ASP A 271 4.59 9.64 -1.88
N VAL A 272 5.27 10.37 -2.77
CA VAL A 272 6.60 9.97 -3.25
C VAL A 272 7.65 10.31 -2.20
N SER A 273 8.43 9.32 -1.79
CA SER A 273 9.57 9.49 -0.89
C SER A 273 10.60 10.47 -1.45
N HIS A 274 11.16 11.28 -0.57
CA HIS A 274 12.34 12.07 -0.87
C HIS A 274 13.61 11.18 -0.86
N ARG A 275 14.71 11.73 -1.37
CA ARG A 275 16.01 11.06 -1.45
C ARG A 275 17.15 12.04 -1.30
N VAL A 276 18.35 11.53 -1.03
CA VAL A 276 19.58 12.31 -1.12
C VAL A 276 19.74 12.87 -2.53
N GLY A 277 20.15 14.15 -2.61
CA GLY A 277 20.29 14.88 -3.88
C GLY A 277 21.09 14.12 -4.95
N VAL A 278 20.65 14.25 -6.20
CA VAL A 278 21.33 13.69 -7.37
C VAL A 278 21.88 14.86 -8.18
N ALA A 279 23.20 14.91 -8.35
CA ALA A 279 23.86 15.97 -9.10
C ALA A 279 23.33 16.03 -10.54
N GLY A 280 22.92 17.21 -10.99
CA GLY A 280 22.32 17.44 -12.30
C GLY A 280 20.84 17.07 -12.39
N ARG A 281 20.21 16.70 -11.27
CA ARG A 281 18.78 16.40 -11.14
C ARG A 281 18.15 17.12 -9.95
N GLU A 282 18.50 18.39 -9.80
CA GLU A 282 17.96 19.30 -8.78
C GLU A 282 16.45 19.56 -8.97
N ASP A 283 15.86 19.15 -10.09
CA ASP A 283 14.43 19.17 -10.36
C ASP A 283 13.64 18.15 -9.52
N ILE A 284 14.26 17.02 -9.14
CA ILE A 284 13.58 15.90 -8.46
C ILE A 284 12.90 16.37 -7.15
N PRO A 285 13.60 17.02 -6.19
CA PRO A 285 12.97 17.38 -4.92
C PRO A 285 11.78 18.34 -5.08
N SER A 286 11.90 19.31 -6.00
CA SER A 286 10.83 20.27 -6.28
C SER A 286 9.60 19.60 -6.91
N THR A 287 9.83 18.67 -7.84
CA THR A 287 8.77 17.92 -8.52
C THR A 287 8.07 16.94 -7.57
N THR A 288 8.84 16.27 -6.70
CA THR A 288 8.31 15.42 -5.62
C THR A 288 7.42 16.22 -4.67
N ALA A 289 7.89 17.39 -4.21
CA ALA A 289 7.10 18.24 -3.32
C ALA A 289 5.81 18.75 -3.98
N GLU A 290 5.86 19.11 -5.26
CA GLU A 290 4.68 19.51 -6.03
C GLU A 290 3.67 18.36 -6.15
N TYR A 291 4.12 17.15 -6.51
CA TYR A 291 3.26 15.97 -6.59
C TYR A 291 2.64 15.63 -5.23
N ASN A 292 3.44 15.55 -4.16
CA ASN A 292 2.99 15.20 -2.81
C ASN A 292 1.95 16.20 -2.28
N LYS A 293 2.07 17.47 -2.66
CA LYS A 293 1.07 18.49 -2.33
C LYS A 293 -0.25 18.26 -3.08
N VAL A 294 -0.19 18.05 -4.39
CA VAL A 294 -1.38 17.97 -5.26
C VAL A 294 -2.15 16.67 -5.06
N ILE A 295 -1.46 15.54 -4.81
CA ILE A 295 -2.12 14.23 -4.73
C ILE A 295 -3.11 14.14 -3.56
N VAL A 296 -2.90 14.90 -2.48
CA VAL A 296 -3.81 14.94 -1.32
C VAL A 296 -5.19 15.48 -1.70
N GLU A 297 -5.25 16.60 -2.41
CA GLU A 297 -6.53 17.16 -2.88
C GLU A 297 -7.17 16.24 -3.92
N LYS A 298 -6.36 15.67 -4.82
CA LYS A 298 -6.86 14.78 -5.87
C LYS A 298 -7.41 13.46 -5.36
N ALA A 299 -6.79 12.85 -4.36
CA ALA A 299 -7.32 11.67 -3.70
C ALA A 299 -8.72 11.93 -3.12
N ARG A 300 -8.93 13.08 -2.46
CA ARG A 300 -10.24 13.48 -1.94
C ARG A 300 -11.28 13.65 -3.04
N GLU A 301 -10.90 14.28 -4.17
CA GLU A 301 -11.78 14.41 -5.34
C GLU A 301 -12.15 13.06 -5.96
N TRP A 302 -11.23 12.09 -5.94
CA TRP A 302 -11.48 10.77 -6.52
C TRP A 302 -12.19 9.82 -5.56
N SER A 303 -12.15 10.07 -4.25
CA SER A 303 -12.71 9.20 -3.22
C SER A 303 -14.25 9.12 -3.30
N THR A 304 -14.80 7.95 -2.98
CA THR A 304 -16.24 7.70 -2.86
C THR A 304 -16.52 6.85 -1.63
N GLU A 305 -17.75 6.83 -1.12
CA GLU A 305 -18.11 6.02 0.05
C GLU A 305 -17.86 4.52 -0.17
N GLY A 306 -18.22 3.99 -1.34
CA GLY A 306 -18.05 2.57 -1.66
C GLY A 306 -16.65 2.17 -2.13
N SER A 307 -15.77 3.13 -2.44
CA SER A 307 -14.40 2.89 -2.86
C SER A 307 -13.55 4.07 -2.41
N PRO A 308 -13.09 4.09 -1.15
CA PRO A 308 -12.31 5.19 -0.61
C PRO A 308 -10.94 5.33 -1.29
N VAL A 309 -10.44 6.57 -1.40
CA VAL A 309 -9.07 6.86 -1.82
C VAL A 309 -8.39 7.69 -0.75
N GLU A 310 -7.33 7.14 -0.14
CA GLU A 310 -6.58 7.79 0.93
C GLU A 310 -5.12 7.96 0.53
N VAL A 311 -4.49 9.03 1.02
CA VAL A 311 -3.05 9.26 0.82
C VAL A 311 -2.29 8.83 2.06
N VAL A 312 -1.27 7.99 1.86
CA VAL A 312 -0.31 7.59 2.89
C VAL A 312 0.87 8.56 2.83
N ARG A 313 1.06 9.34 3.90
CA ARG A 313 2.12 10.37 4.00
C ARG A 313 3.48 9.75 4.35
N VAL A 314 3.99 8.92 3.44
CA VAL A 314 5.30 8.26 3.59
C VAL A 314 6.41 9.29 3.70
N SER A 315 6.36 10.37 2.91
CA SER A 315 7.36 11.44 2.88
C SER A 315 7.49 12.22 4.20
N GLU A 316 6.47 12.17 5.07
CA GLU A 316 6.50 12.79 6.41
C GLU A 316 7.04 11.84 7.49
N ALA A 317 6.91 10.51 7.29
CA ALA A 317 7.34 9.50 8.26
C ALA A 317 8.74 8.94 7.97
N TYR A 318 9.09 8.81 6.68
CA TYR A 318 10.34 8.22 6.21
C TYR A 318 11.47 9.26 6.22
N ASP A 319 12.45 9.07 7.10
CA ASP A 319 13.57 10.01 7.30
C ASP A 319 14.63 9.87 6.18
N CYS A 320 14.25 10.40 5.03
CA CYS A 320 15.07 10.47 3.84
C CYS A 320 14.81 11.78 3.10
N HIS A 321 15.81 12.63 3.01
CA HIS A 321 15.73 13.99 2.47
C HIS A 321 16.93 14.30 1.57
N VAL A 322 16.89 15.48 0.94
CA VAL A 322 17.94 15.93 -0.01
C VAL A 322 19.33 15.95 0.62
N GLU A 323 19.42 16.37 1.89
CA GLU A 323 20.69 16.53 2.60
C GLU A 323 21.16 15.24 3.28
N SER A 324 20.24 14.40 3.75
CA SER A 324 20.56 13.18 4.48
C SER A 324 19.44 12.16 4.39
N CYS A 325 19.80 10.88 4.46
CA CYS A 325 18.84 9.78 4.46
C CYS A 325 19.24 8.71 5.47
N PRO A 326 19.12 8.98 6.78
CA PRO A 326 19.49 8.02 7.82
C PRO A 326 18.62 6.75 7.81
N ALA A 327 17.39 6.83 7.29
CA ALA A 327 16.50 5.68 7.16
C ALA A 327 16.66 4.92 5.83
N GLY A 328 17.60 5.33 4.95
CA GLY A 328 17.92 4.61 3.73
C GLY A 328 19.38 4.18 3.64
N PHE A 329 19.65 3.02 3.04
CA PHE A 329 21.02 2.48 2.98
C PHE A 329 21.86 3.00 1.81
N ASP A 330 21.23 3.54 0.76
CA ASP A 330 21.90 4.07 -0.44
C ASP A 330 21.42 5.48 -0.82
N GLY A 331 20.77 6.16 0.13
CA GLY A 331 20.19 7.48 -0.07
C GLY A 331 18.78 7.49 -0.66
N LEU A 332 18.12 6.33 -0.79
CA LEU A 332 16.71 6.22 -1.19
C LEU A 332 16.01 4.98 -0.61
N HIS A 333 16.66 3.81 -0.64
CA HIS A 333 16.00 2.55 -0.31
C HIS A 333 16.00 2.28 1.20
N PRO A 334 14.87 1.85 1.78
CA PRO A 334 14.73 1.70 3.23
C PRO A 334 15.76 0.73 3.83
N ASN A 335 16.36 1.14 4.94
CA ASN A 335 16.96 0.20 5.89
C ASN A 335 15.91 -0.19 6.95
N SER A 336 16.30 -0.96 7.97
CA SER A 336 15.35 -1.40 9.00
C SER A 336 14.60 -0.27 9.72
N LEU A 337 15.22 0.91 9.93
CA LEU A 337 14.51 2.07 10.48
C LEU A 337 13.47 2.59 9.50
N GLY A 338 13.85 2.72 8.22
CA GLY A 338 12.96 3.09 7.14
C GLY A 338 11.77 2.15 7.00
N ASP A 339 11.97 0.85 7.17
CA ASP A 339 10.90 -0.15 7.11
C ASP A 339 9.83 0.11 8.19
N TYR A 340 10.25 0.40 9.43
CA TYR A 340 9.32 0.75 10.52
C TYR A 340 8.62 2.09 10.25
N GLN A 341 9.35 3.10 9.78
CA GLN A 341 8.80 4.42 9.49
C GLN A 341 7.73 4.39 8.38
N ILE A 342 8.01 3.68 7.28
CA ILE A 342 7.06 3.52 6.18
C ILE A 342 5.85 2.72 6.66
N ALA A 343 6.06 1.61 7.38
CA ALA A 343 4.95 0.83 7.93
C ALA A 343 4.08 1.65 8.88
N ARG A 344 4.69 2.51 9.73
CA ARG A 344 3.96 3.42 10.61
C ARG A 344 2.99 4.30 9.82
N ALA A 345 3.43 4.91 8.71
CA ALA A 345 2.57 5.74 7.87
C ALA A 345 1.35 4.97 7.34
N TYR A 346 1.52 3.71 6.93
CA TYR A 346 0.39 2.86 6.53
C TYR A 346 -0.54 2.54 7.70
N THR A 347 0.01 2.15 8.86
CA THR A 347 -0.83 1.84 10.03
C THR A 347 -1.60 3.04 10.53
N GLN A 348 -1.09 4.26 10.34
CA GLN A 348 -1.83 5.48 10.65
C GLN A 348 -3.10 5.59 9.81
N VAL A 349 -3.02 5.39 8.49
CA VAL A 349 -4.19 5.40 7.62
C VAL A 349 -5.15 4.25 7.95
N PHE A 350 -4.64 3.03 8.13
CA PHE A 350 -5.47 1.88 8.49
C PHE A 350 -6.21 2.07 9.82
N HIS A 351 -5.55 2.65 10.81
CA HIS A 351 -6.16 2.91 12.10
C HIS A 351 -7.16 4.07 12.04
N GLU A 352 -6.75 5.24 11.55
CA GLU A 352 -7.57 6.45 11.59
C GLU A 352 -8.74 6.45 10.59
N ARG A 353 -8.58 5.80 9.44
CA ARG A 353 -9.59 5.81 8.35
C ARG A 353 -10.41 4.54 8.29
N PHE A 354 -9.83 3.40 8.65
CA PHE A 354 -10.46 2.09 8.49
C PHE A 354 -10.69 1.37 9.83
N ASN A 355 -10.33 1.99 10.95
CA ASN A 355 -10.53 1.45 12.31
C ASN A 355 -9.91 0.05 12.48
N PHE A 356 -8.73 -0.16 11.90
CA PHE A 356 -7.93 -1.37 12.10
C PHE A 356 -6.86 -1.17 13.17
N GLY A 357 -6.60 -2.23 13.91
CA GLY A 357 -5.64 -2.25 15.01
C GLY A 357 -6.01 -1.34 16.18
N SER A 358 -5.41 -1.63 17.33
CA SER A 358 -5.60 -0.90 18.59
C SER A 358 -4.89 0.46 18.62
N GLY A 359 -4.02 0.73 17.66
CA GLY A 359 -3.26 1.98 17.55
C GLY A 359 -2.24 1.93 16.42
N VAL A 360 -1.62 3.07 16.16
CA VAL A 360 -0.55 3.23 15.16
C VAL A 360 0.71 2.45 15.59
N LEU A 361 1.45 1.89 14.64
CA LEU A 361 2.70 1.17 14.91
C LEU A 361 3.75 2.10 15.54
N GLU A 362 4.20 1.74 16.74
CA GLU A 362 5.31 2.40 17.42
C GLU A 362 6.65 1.97 16.83
N ILE A 363 7.51 2.95 16.55
CA ILE A 363 8.85 2.69 16.01
C ILE A 363 9.77 2.34 17.19
N PRO A 364 10.44 1.18 17.19
CA PRO A 364 11.37 0.82 18.25
C PRO A 364 12.53 1.82 18.34
N SER A 365 13.17 1.90 19.51
CA SER A 365 14.36 2.71 19.66
C SER A 365 15.46 2.22 18.71
N PRO A 366 16.29 3.10 18.10
CA PRO A 366 17.26 2.68 17.08
C PRO A 366 18.21 1.55 17.51
N ASP A 367 18.55 1.47 18.78
CA ASP A 367 19.38 0.43 19.38
C ASP A 367 18.70 -0.94 19.53
N THR A 368 17.38 -1.00 19.37
CA THR A 368 16.57 -2.23 19.42
C THR A 368 16.04 -2.66 18.05
N ILE A 369 16.17 -1.83 17.01
CA ILE A 369 15.71 -2.17 15.66
C ILE A 369 16.57 -3.30 15.07
N PRO A 370 15.99 -4.46 14.74
CA PRO A 370 16.73 -5.58 14.16
C PRO A 370 17.39 -5.21 12.83
N GLY A 371 18.70 -5.47 12.70
CA GLY A 371 19.46 -5.17 11.49
C GLY A 371 19.80 -3.69 11.30
N PHE A 372 19.37 -2.79 12.19
CA PHE A 372 19.74 -1.38 12.11
C PHE A 372 21.10 -1.14 12.76
N SER A 373 21.95 -0.38 12.07
CA SER A 373 23.24 0.10 12.59
C SER A 373 23.29 1.61 12.39
N SER A 374 23.20 2.37 13.48
CA SER A 374 23.28 3.83 13.40
C SER A 374 24.67 4.26 12.87
N PRO A 375 24.74 5.24 11.94
CA PRO A 375 26.02 5.77 11.45
C PRO A 375 26.96 6.25 12.57
N SER A 376 26.42 6.62 13.74
CA SER A 376 27.17 7.09 14.90
C SER A 376 27.89 6.01 15.71
N ARG A 377 27.84 4.73 15.31
CA ARG A 377 28.67 3.65 15.90
C ARG A 377 29.88 3.24 15.05
N LEU A 378 30.28 4.05 14.05
CA LEU A 378 31.57 3.94 13.37
C LEU A 378 32.65 4.90 13.89
N SER A 379 32.44 5.57 15.01
CA SER A 379 33.49 6.33 15.70
C SER A 379 34.38 5.40 16.53
N SER A 380 35.26 4.64 15.85
CA SER A 380 36.53 4.07 16.38
C SER A 380 37.40 3.37 15.32
N ALA A 381 36.95 3.22 14.06
CA ALA A 381 37.75 2.57 13.00
C ALA A 381 38.32 3.52 11.94
N VAL A 382 38.17 4.84 12.11
CA VAL A 382 38.78 5.86 11.22
C VAL A 382 39.94 6.54 11.93
N ASN A 383 40.92 5.75 12.37
CA ASN A 383 42.27 6.21 12.71
C ASN A 383 43.34 5.27 12.11
N ALA A 384 43.04 4.62 10.99
CA ALA A 384 43.97 3.76 10.25
C ALA A 384 44.08 4.10 8.76
N VAL A 385 43.78 5.34 8.35
CA VAL A 385 44.08 5.82 6.98
C VAL A 385 44.77 7.21 6.98
N SER A 386 45.30 7.65 8.12
CA SER A 386 46.06 8.91 8.22
C SER A 386 47.58 8.71 8.12
N SER A 387 48.04 7.74 7.31
CA SER A 387 49.47 7.53 7.04
C SER A 387 49.76 7.01 5.62
N ILE A 388 49.07 7.56 4.62
CA ILE A 388 49.61 7.55 3.25
C ILE A 388 50.05 8.97 2.93
N SER A 389 51.32 9.25 3.21
CA SER A 389 52.02 10.44 2.72
C SER A 389 51.99 10.43 1.19
N TYR A 390 51.18 11.30 0.59
CA TYR A 390 51.27 11.61 -0.83
C TYR A 390 52.58 12.40 -1.07
N SER A 391 53.53 11.77 -1.76
CA SER A 391 54.69 12.44 -2.34
C SER A 391 54.27 13.19 -3.62
N PRO A 392 54.54 14.50 -3.77
CA PRO A 392 53.96 15.33 -4.82
C PRO A 392 54.76 15.30 -6.14
N THR A 393 55.17 14.12 -6.62
CA THR A 393 55.98 14.02 -7.86
C THR A 393 55.54 12.97 -8.88
N LEU A 394 54.39 12.30 -8.71
CA LEU A 394 53.87 11.36 -9.73
C LEU A 394 52.47 11.68 -10.28
N ALA A 395 51.96 12.91 -10.11
CA ALA A 395 50.66 13.33 -10.60
C ALA A 395 50.72 14.27 -11.83
N ILE A 396 51.82 14.26 -12.61
CA ILE A 396 51.95 15.12 -13.81
C ILE A 396 51.99 14.32 -15.14
N PHE A 397 52.11 12.99 -15.13
CA PHE A 397 52.22 12.22 -16.39
C PHE A 397 50.98 11.41 -16.81
N ALA A 398 49.91 11.36 -16.02
CA ALA A 398 48.66 10.69 -16.40
C ALA A 398 47.55 11.65 -16.87
N GLY A 399 47.63 12.94 -16.51
CA GLY A 399 46.61 13.96 -16.84
C GLY A 399 46.75 14.59 -18.24
N VAL A 400 47.90 14.46 -18.89
CA VAL A 400 48.16 15.09 -20.21
C VAL A 400 47.82 14.14 -21.38
N ALA A 401 47.77 12.83 -21.16
CA ALA A 401 47.44 11.85 -22.20
C ALA A 401 45.93 11.72 -22.48
N LEU A 402 45.07 11.90 -21.47
CA LEU A 402 43.61 11.79 -21.65
C LEU A 402 42.96 13.04 -22.27
N LEU A 403 43.56 14.23 -22.07
CA LEU A 403 43.07 15.48 -22.66
C LEU A 403 43.41 15.59 -24.16
N GLY A 404 44.48 14.92 -24.62
CA GLY A 404 44.86 14.87 -26.03
C GLY A 404 43.98 13.96 -26.89
N LEU A 405 43.36 12.93 -26.31
CA LEU A 405 42.51 11.99 -27.07
C LEU A 405 41.08 12.50 -27.27
N VAL A 406 40.58 13.35 -26.36
CA VAL A 406 39.24 13.96 -26.44
C VAL A 406 39.22 15.17 -27.40
N LEU A 407 40.34 15.88 -27.56
CA LEU A 407 40.42 16.99 -28.53
C LEU A 407 40.56 16.53 -29.99
N ALA A 408 41.02 15.30 -30.24
CA ALA A 408 41.21 14.77 -31.61
C ALA A 408 39.92 14.24 -32.26
N THR A 409 38.85 14.02 -31.49
CA THR A 409 37.55 13.56 -32.01
C THR A 409 36.53 14.67 -32.21
N VAL A 410 36.78 15.87 -31.67
CA VAL A 410 35.84 17.03 -31.72
C VAL A 410 36.16 18.01 -32.87
N LEU A 411 37.26 17.86 -33.60
CA LEU A 411 37.65 18.76 -34.69
C LEU A 411 37.91 18.03 -36.03
N ARG A 412 36.87 17.43 -36.62
CA ARG A 412 36.84 17.12 -38.07
C ARG A 412 35.42 17.32 -38.63
N PRO A 413 35.11 18.47 -39.30
CA PRO A 413 33.78 18.74 -39.83
C PRO A 413 33.43 18.02 -41.16
N GLU A 414 34.28 17.13 -41.67
CA GLU A 414 34.16 16.58 -43.03
C GLU A 414 33.49 15.20 -43.14
N LEU A 415 32.96 14.61 -42.03
CA LEU A 415 32.34 13.27 -42.05
C LEU A 415 30.82 13.22 -41.84
N LEU A 416 30.12 14.37 -41.86
CA LEU A 416 28.64 14.42 -41.84
C LEU A 416 28.08 14.92 -43.17
N ARG A 417 28.18 14.09 -44.21
CA ARG A 417 27.30 14.20 -45.40
C ARG A 417 26.32 13.03 -45.41
N LEU A 418 25.19 13.20 -44.70
CA LEU A 418 24.02 12.35 -44.91
C LEU A 418 23.21 12.88 -46.09
N ARG A 419 23.08 12.02 -47.09
CA ARG A 419 22.39 12.23 -48.36
C ARG A 419 20.88 12.13 -48.13
N ARG A 420 20.15 13.20 -48.43
CA ARG A 420 18.68 13.25 -48.44
C ARG A 420 18.15 12.36 -49.57
N PHE A 421 17.37 11.33 -49.24
CA PHE A 421 16.52 10.62 -50.20
C PHE A 421 15.08 10.53 -49.67
N GLY A 422 14.14 11.01 -50.49
CA GLY A 422 12.81 10.41 -50.58
C GLY A 422 11.74 10.89 -49.61
N LYS A 423 10.71 11.53 -50.17
CA LYS A 423 9.44 11.93 -49.55
C LYS A 423 8.66 10.73 -48.99
N GLY A 424 8.07 10.87 -47.80
CA GLY A 424 7.04 9.96 -47.26
C GLY A 424 6.30 10.64 -46.11
N ARG A 425 4.97 10.65 -46.17
CA ARG A 425 4.05 11.50 -45.40
C ARG A 425 3.94 11.11 -43.93
N TYR A 426 3.82 12.11 -43.06
CA TYR A 426 3.22 11.96 -41.73
C TYR A 426 1.71 11.77 -41.87
N HIS A 427 1.16 10.78 -41.18
CA HIS A 427 -0.27 10.73 -40.85
C HIS A 427 -0.42 10.73 -39.33
N LEU A 428 -0.88 11.86 -38.81
CA LEU A 428 -1.64 11.95 -37.57
C LEU A 428 -2.99 11.28 -37.79
N LEU A 429 -3.43 10.44 -36.85
CA LEU A 429 -4.84 10.15 -36.67
C LEU A 429 -5.23 10.37 -35.20
N PRO A 430 -6.47 10.83 -34.95
CA PRO A 430 -6.87 11.45 -33.71
C PRO A 430 -7.43 10.45 -32.71
N SER A 431 -7.43 10.88 -31.45
CA SER A 431 -8.11 10.30 -30.29
C SER A 431 -9.47 9.66 -30.58
N ARG A 432 -9.70 8.49 -30.00
CA ARG A 432 -10.93 8.16 -29.27
C ARG A 432 -10.56 7.39 -28.01
#